data_AF-A0A6N7XL25-F1
#
_entry.id   AF-A0A6N7XL25-F1
#
_cell.length_a   1.000
_cell.length_b   1.000
_cell.length_c   1.000
_cell.angle_alpha   90.00
_cell.angle_beta   90.00
_cell.angle_gamma   90.00
#
_symmetry.space_group_name_H-M   'P 1'
#
loop_
_entity.id
_entity.type
_entity.pdbx_description
1 polymer ?
#
loop_
_entity_poly.entity_id
_entity_poly.type
_entity_poly.pdbx_seq_one_letter_code
_entity_poly.pdbx_strand_id
1 'polypeptide(L)'
;MADQKDFEIKTLTDNRDLLQEKYWWYIDGTEYGGIIDKISHDTESDEIVYTGRNFRGILATRVVEPQNGEDYVVVDGNAQDVLNMLIAQVGLSDLFVANESDIEINQYQFDRYTDLYSGIIKMLDSVNCKLKLRYSALDSKCHIWAELIDDYSDYLTYCKDNTVNFKISSNKGGVNHLICLGQGELKERYVIHLFTDEFGALQPYATTDTPMQDTDYILDKSMQVMIGLDEIAEVYDLSNAGLTQNYIPLTSQPHDWAKNFKNYFKLSDSSTDEHESYTGVEPQQEYFALDTKPGDWSKTYQNYYQKNDSDTSDSDYRAVDSVVISTTYPTLATKPSDWAKNYSNYYYRFDDGVEVTYPSVSGISYNTYKKQTRKPSDWAKNYSSYYVITKDKKGKKHYTSVKGMGKKKNKAPAWKKNKYYTQYSNEKPPAFKNGYHRKKVEKSGAPTWVSGMYYYMEEAAPTWDNGAFYALVNDNYAELVNGGIDRLESLSNTESQEVTLEDFEADIGDVVGGIDDVTGIELCEKITNMIVTIQNDVINIDYSIGGENK
;
A
#
# COMPACT_ATOMS: atom_id res chain seq x y z
N MET A 1 26.87 11.86 -26.58
CA MET A 1 25.50 12.37 -26.44
C MET A 1 24.49 11.39 -25.86
N ALA A 2 24.64 10.06 -25.95
CA ALA A 2 23.68 9.11 -25.36
C ALA A 2 24.14 8.51 -24.02
N ASP A 3 25.43 8.34 -23.78
CA ASP A 3 25.95 7.92 -22.46
C ASP A 3 26.10 9.11 -21.53
N GLN A 4 26.77 10.17 -21.99
CA GLN A 4 26.99 11.38 -21.21
C GLN A 4 25.76 12.29 -21.15
N LYS A 5 24.85 12.19 -22.14
CA LYS A 5 23.56 12.89 -22.17
C LYS A 5 23.66 14.43 -22.00
N ASP A 6 24.81 14.98 -22.34
CA ASP A 6 25.20 16.37 -22.11
C ASP A 6 25.78 17.01 -23.38
N PHE A 7 26.24 18.26 -23.24
CA PHE A 7 27.04 18.98 -24.22
C PHE A 7 28.06 19.89 -23.51
N GLU A 8 29.09 20.28 -24.25
CA GLU A 8 30.05 21.31 -23.89
C GLU A 8 30.24 22.28 -25.08
N ILE A 9 30.17 23.59 -24.83
CA ILE A 9 30.45 24.64 -25.82
C ILE A 9 31.50 25.57 -25.23
N LYS A 10 32.55 25.86 -26.01
CA LYS A 10 33.59 26.82 -25.63
C LYS A 10 33.52 28.05 -26.53
N THR A 11 33.70 29.23 -25.94
CA THR A 11 33.85 30.48 -26.68
C THR A 11 34.90 31.38 -26.02
N LEU A 12 35.48 32.31 -26.78
CA LEU A 12 36.48 33.24 -26.26
C LEU A 12 35.82 34.32 -25.37
N THR A 13 36.58 34.84 -24.41
CA THR A 13 36.12 35.86 -23.45
C THR A 13 35.79 37.22 -24.07
N ASP A 14 36.26 37.48 -25.29
CA ASP A 14 35.98 38.71 -26.04
C ASP A 14 34.67 38.65 -26.85
N ASN A 15 33.96 37.51 -26.82
CA ASN A 15 32.65 37.35 -27.43
C ASN A 15 31.61 38.26 -26.73
N ARG A 16 30.90 39.07 -27.52
CA ARG A 16 29.96 40.07 -27.01
C ARG A 16 28.58 39.51 -26.71
N ASP A 17 28.23 38.36 -27.28
CA ASP A 17 26.92 37.74 -27.16
C ASP A 17 26.99 36.51 -26.26
N LEU A 18 27.17 36.75 -24.96
CA LEU A 18 27.28 35.68 -23.96
C LEU A 18 25.91 35.03 -23.69
N LEU A 19 25.88 33.70 -23.73
CA LEU A 19 24.72 32.91 -23.33
C LEU A 19 24.57 32.92 -21.79
N GLN A 20 23.36 32.69 -21.31
CA GLN A 20 23.04 32.63 -19.88
C GLN A 20 22.55 31.24 -19.47
N GLU A 21 22.62 30.94 -18.17
CA GLU A 21 21.98 29.74 -17.63
C GLU A 21 20.49 29.72 -17.99
N LYS A 22 19.99 28.53 -18.28
CA LYS A 22 18.63 28.24 -18.76
C LYS A 22 18.31 28.73 -20.17
N TYR A 23 19.28 29.30 -20.88
CA TYR A 23 19.10 29.56 -22.31
C TYR A 23 19.18 28.25 -23.09
N TRP A 24 18.45 28.24 -24.20
CA TRP A 24 18.51 27.16 -25.19
C TRP A 24 19.59 27.48 -26.21
N TRP A 25 20.32 26.46 -26.61
CA TRP A 25 21.12 26.49 -27.83
C TRP A 25 20.66 25.33 -28.72
N TYR A 26 20.77 25.52 -30.02
CA TYR A 26 20.41 24.49 -30.99
C TYR A 26 21.03 24.82 -32.36
N ILE A 27 21.19 23.78 -33.16
CA ILE A 27 21.45 23.88 -34.60
C ILE A 27 20.16 23.43 -35.30
N ASP A 28 19.48 24.37 -35.95
CA ASP A 28 18.18 24.11 -36.59
C ASP A 28 18.28 22.97 -37.60
N GLY A 29 17.30 22.07 -37.54
CA GLY A 29 17.26 20.90 -38.41
C GLY A 29 18.18 19.74 -37.98
N THR A 30 18.80 19.78 -36.80
CA THR A 30 19.62 18.68 -36.25
C THR A 30 19.13 18.24 -34.86
N GLU A 31 19.69 17.18 -34.29
CA GLU A 31 19.48 16.85 -32.87
C GLU A 31 20.41 17.62 -31.92
N TYR A 32 21.28 18.50 -32.44
CA TYR A 32 22.27 19.20 -31.66
C TYR A 32 21.65 20.42 -30.99
N GLY A 33 21.52 20.34 -29.68
CA GLY A 33 20.95 21.40 -28.88
C GLY A 33 20.63 20.93 -27.47
N GLY A 34 20.23 21.88 -26.65
CA GLY A 34 19.95 21.62 -25.26
C GLY A 34 19.78 22.89 -24.43
N ILE A 35 19.74 22.68 -23.12
CA ILE A 35 19.62 23.75 -22.13
C ILE A 35 20.94 23.95 -21.40
N ILE A 36 21.38 25.21 -21.28
CA ILE A 36 22.59 25.55 -20.54
C ILE A 36 22.28 25.46 -19.05
N ASP A 37 22.92 24.52 -18.36
CA ASP A 37 22.74 24.34 -16.92
C ASP A 37 23.85 25.06 -16.12
N LYS A 38 25.06 25.19 -16.70
CA LYS A 38 26.21 25.78 -16.02
C LYS A 38 27.11 26.58 -16.97
N ILE A 39 27.64 27.69 -16.45
CA ILE A 39 28.66 28.52 -17.10
C ILE A 39 29.91 28.54 -16.23
N SER A 40 31.07 28.29 -16.83
CA SER A 40 32.38 28.44 -16.18
C SER A 40 33.33 29.26 -17.02
N HIS A 41 34.32 29.87 -16.37
CA HIS A 41 35.38 30.64 -17.00
C HIS A 41 36.72 29.98 -16.70
N ASP A 42 37.41 29.53 -17.76
CA ASP A 42 38.77 29.00 -17.68
C ASP A 42 39.76 30.14 -17.90
N THR A 43 40.40 30.57 -16.82
CA THR A 43 41.39 31.66 -16.86
C THR A 43 42.73 31.26 -17.46
N GLU A 44 43.00 29.96 -17.62
CA GLU A 44 44.24 29.47 -18.23
C GLU A 44 44.14 29.44 -19.75
N SER A 45 43.00 28.97 -20.28
CA SER A 45 42.74 28.97 -21.74
C SER A 45 42.09 30.26 -22.27
N ASP A 46 41.65 31.17 -21.38
CA ASP A 46 40.89 32.40 -21.72
C ASP A 46 39.56 32.08 -22.44
N GLU A 47 38.88 31.03 -21.98
CA GLU A 47 37.64 30.50 -22.54
C GLU A 47 36.47 30.57 -21.56
N ILE A 48 35.28 30.81 -22.09
CA ILE A 48 34.01 30.61 -21.40
C ILE A 48 33.45 29.26 -21.85
N VAL A 49 33.16 28.40 -20.89
CA VAL A 49 32.66 27.04 -21.10
C VAL A 49 31.21 26.95 -20.64
N TYR A 50 30.32 26.58 -21.56
CA TYR A 50 28.91 26.30 -21.31
C TYR A 50 28.69 24.79 -21.28
N THR A 51 28.05 24.28 -20.24
CA THR A 51 27.70 22.86 -20.13
C THR A 51 26.23 22.71 -19.74
N GLY A 52 25.64 21.58 -20.13
CA GLY A 52 24.27 21.26 -19.75
C GLY A 52 23.73 20.04 -20.45
N ARG A 53 22.43 19.81 -20.26
CA ARG A 53 21.74 18.65 -20.84
C ARG A 53 21.37 18.90 -22.30
N ASN A 54 21.69 17.93 -23.16
CA ASN A 54 21.19 17.89 -24.53
C ASN A 54 19.72 17.41 -24.57
N PHE A 55 19.07 17.37 -25.75
CA PHE A 55 17.67 16.92 -25.85
C PHE A 55 17.43 15.50 -25.31
N ARG A 56 18.34 14.55 -25.60
CA ARG A 56 18.26 13.18 -25.07
C ARG A 56 18.43 13.17 -23.55
N GLY A 57 19.31 13.99 -23.00
CA GLY A 57 19.48 14.18 -21.56
C GLY A 57 18.26 14.78 -20.88
N ILE A 58 17.55 15.70 -21.53
CA ILE A 58 16.29 16.24 -20.99
C ILE A 58 15.25 15.13 -20.86
N LEU A 59 15.11 14.25 -21.87
CA LEU A 59 14.25 13.06 -21.77
C LEU A 59 14.69 12.17 -20.59
N ALA A 60 15.99 11.90 -20.45
CA ALA A 60 16.53 11.09 -19.36
C ALA A 60 16.36 11.69 -17.95
N THR A 61 16.04 12.98 -17.82
CA THR A 61 15.70 13.59 -16.51
C THR A 61 14.25 13.39 -16.08
N ARG A 62 13.44 12.71 -16.90
CA ARG A 62 12.06 12.37 -16.59
C ARG A 62 11.92 10.89 -16.31
N VAL A 63 10.98 10.54 -15.44
CA VAL A 63 10.73 9.16 -15.01
C VAL A 63 9.39 8.70 -15.56
N VAL A 64 9.34 7.47 -16.07
CA VAL A 64 8.10 6.80 -16.42
C VAL A 64 7.55 6.14 -15.17
N GLU A 65 6.45 6.69 -14.66
CA GLU A 65 5.84 6.27 -13.39
C GLU A 65 4.48 5.59 -13.64
N PRO A 66 4.19 4.45 -13.01
CA PRO A 66 2.85 3.87 -13.06
C PRO A 66 1.82 4.80 -12.40
N GLN A 67 0.57 4.76 -12.87
CA GLN A 67 -0.50 5.53 -12.25
C GLN A 67 -0.73 5.04 -10.81
N ASN A 68 -1.28 5.91 -9.95
CA ASN A 68 -1.53 5.56 -8.56
C ASN A 68 -2.48 4.37 -8.46
N GLY A 69 -1.98 3.23 -7.96
CA GLY A 69 -2.70 1.96 -7.86
C GLY A 69 -2.33 0.91 -8.92
N GLU A 70 -1.47 1.25 -9.89
CA GLU A 70 -0.95 0.32 -10.90
C GLU A 70 0.51 -0.05 -10.58
N ASP A 71 0.93 -1.27 -10.96
CA ASP A 71 2.30 -1.74 -10.71
C ASP A 71 3.29 -1.32 -11.81
N TYR A 72 2.83 -1.27 -13.06
CA TYR A 72 3.65 -1.01 -14.25
C TYR A 72 2.95 -0.06 -15.23
N VAL A 73 3.76 0.58 -16.09
CA VAL A 73 3.26 1.28 -17.29
C VAL A 73 3.31 0.28 -18.45
N VAL A 74 2.16 0.01 -19.06
CA VAL A 74 2.03 -0.83 -20.24
C VAL A 74 1.48 0.02 -21.39
N VAL A 75 2.11 -0.07 -22.55
CA VAL A 75 1.72 0.72 -23.73
C VAL A 75 1.45 -0.17 -24.94
N ASP A 76 0.52 0.27 -25.77
CA ASP A 76 0.05 -0.45 -26.95
C ASP A 76 -0.48 0.56 -27.96
N GLY A 77 -0.21 0.31 -29.24
CA GLY A 77 -0.69 1.13 -30.36
C GLY A 77 0.43 1.78 -31.16
N ASN A 78 0.04 2.75 -31.98
CA ASN A 78 0.95 3.45 -32.89
C ASN A 78 2.06 4.20 -32.13
N ALA A 79 3.30 4.13 -32.64
CA ALA A 79 4.46 4.75 -32.00
C ALA A 79 4.33 6.26 -31.82
N GLN A 80 3.67 6.98 -32.73
CA GLN A 80 3.41 8.42 -32.57
C GLN A 80 2.56 8.68 -31.32
N ASP A 81 1.48 7.93 -31.15
CA ASP A 81 0.54 8.10 -30.05
C ASP A 81 1.19 7.73 -28.72
N VAL A 82 1.93 6.62 -28.70
CA VAL A 82 2.68 6.15 -27.53
C VAL A 82 3.72 7.19 -27.10
N LEU A 83 4.54 7.70 -28.04
CA LEU A 83 5.56 8.72 -27.73
C LEU A 83 4.93 10.02 -27.23
N ASN A 84 3.86 10.51 -27.86
CA ASN A 84 3.15 11.71 -27.42
C ASN A 84 2.51 11.53 -26.04
N MET A 85 1.95 10.35 -25.76
CA MET A 85 1.39 10.00 -24.45
C MET A 85 2.48 10.08 -23.37
N LEU A 86 3.63 9.44 -23.61
CA LEU A 86 4.76 9.44 -22.66
C LEU A 86 5.29 10.87 -22.42
N ILE A 87 5.49 11.66 -23.47
CA ILE A 87 5.91 13.07 -23.39
C ILE A 87 4.92 13.88 -22.55
N ALA A 88 3.62 13.69 -22.76
CA ALA A 88 2.57 14.40 -22.03
C ALA A 88 2.55 14.01 -20.54
N GLN A 89 2.69 12.72 -20.25
CA GLN A 89 2.72 12.20 -18.88
C GLN A 89 3.85 12.84 -18.06
N VAL A 90 5.02 13.05 -18.67
CA VAL A 90 6.19 13.66 -17.99
C VAL A 90 6.26 15.19 -18.08
N GLY A 91 5.23 15.83 -18.66
CA GLY A 91 5.14 17.29 -18.78
C GLY A 91 6.19 17.90 -19.71
N LEU A 92 6.53 17.23 -20.82
CA LEU A 92 7.50 17.69 -21.80
C LEU A 92 6.88 18.15 -23.14
N SER A 93 5.55 18.22 -23.25
CA SER A 93 4.82 18.54 -24.49
C SER A 93 5.09 19.95 -25.04
N ASP A 94 5.60 20.87 -24.22
CA ASP A 94 5.99 22.20 -24.67
C ASP A 94 7.26 22.18 -25.54
N LEU A 95 8.13 21.18 -25.34
CA LEU A 95 9.41 21.06 -26.01
C LEU A 95 9.45 19.92 -27.04
N PHE A 96 8.77 18.81 -26.77
CA PHE A 96 8.80 17.63 -27.63
C PHE A 96 7.47 17.35 -28.29
N VAL A 97 7.53 16.79 -29.50
CA VAL A 97 6.36 16.31 -30.26
C VAL A 97 6.77 15.09 -31.07
N ALA A 98 5.92 14.05 -31.09
CA ALA A 98 6.17 12.89 -31.92
C ALA A 98 5.61 13.07 -33.33
N ASN A 99 6.40 12.73 -34.36
CA ASN A 99 5.96 12.72 -35.76
C ASN A 99 5.15 11.45 -36.08
N GLU A 100 4.46 11.50 -37.22
CA GLU A 100 3.75 10.35 -37.80
C GLU A 100 4.68 9.15 -37.98
N SER A 101 4.17 7.97 -37.67
CA SER A 101 4.90 6.71 -37.74
C SER A 101 3.97 5.58 -38.15
N ASP A 102 4.47 4.65 -38.96
CA ASP A 102 3.77 3.40 -39.30
C ASP A 102 4.14 2.24 -38.34
N ILE A 103 4.94 2.52 -37.30
CA ILE A 103 5.41 1.51 -36.34
C ILE A 103 4.37 1.28 -35.25
N GLU A 104 4.11 0.01 -34.95
CA GLU A 104 3.15 -0.40 -33.91
C GLU A 104 3.87 -1.03 -32.72
N ILE A 105 3.57 -0.53 -31.51
CA ILE A 105 4.06 -1.07 -30.24
C ILE A 105 3.02 -2.03 -29.68
N ASN A 106 3.42 -3.26 -29.34
CA ASN A 106 2.50 -4.31 -28.89
C ASN A 106 2.73 -4.63 -27.41
N GLN A 107 1.82 -4.22 -26.53
CA GLN A 107 1.80 -4.54 -25.10
C GLN A 107 3.19 -4.45 -24.40
N TYR A 108 3.93 -3.37 -24.64
CA TYR A 108 5.25 -3.21 -24.05
C TYR A 108 5.13 -2.75 -22.59
N GLN A 109 5.73 -3.51 -21.67
CA GLN A 109 5.79 -3.19 -20.25
C GLN A 109 7.12 -2.51 -19.92
N PHE A 110 7.07 -1.32 -19.32
CA PHE A 110 8.25 -0.61 -18.85
C PHE A 110 8.78 -1.19 -17.53
N ASP A 111 10.10 -1.14 -17.35
CA ASP A 111 10.71 -1.29 -16.03
C ASP A 111 10.19 -0.23 -15.07
N ARG A 112 9.99 -0.63 -13.82
CA ARG A 112 9.41 0.24 -12.82
C ARG A 112 10.34 1.43 -12.52
N TYR A 113 9.84 2.65 -12.67
CA TYR A 113 10.58 3.89 -12.46
C TYR A 113 11.83 4.06 -13.34
N THR A 114 11.84 3.51 -14.56
CA THR A 114 12.89 3.81 -15.54
C THR A 114 12.87 5.28 -15.98
N ASP A 115 14.03 5.83 -16.33
CA ASP A 115 14.07 7.12 -17.02
C ASP A 115 13.44 7.01 -18.41
N LEU A 116 12.83 8.10 -18.87
CA LEU A 116 12.05 8.14 -20.10
C LEU A 116 12.90 7.86 -21.33
N TYR A 117 14.13 8.36 -21.40
CA TYR A 117 15.01 8.09 -22.53
C TYR A 117 15.33 6.60 -22.63
N SER A 118 15.88 6.02 -21.55
CA SER A 118 16.23 4.59 -21.53
C SER A 118 15.01 3.69 -21.72
N GLY A 119 13.85 4.07 -21.16
CA GLY A 119 12.59 3.37 -21.37
C GLY A 119 12.15 3.38 -22.83
N ILE A 120 12.20 4.53 -23.51
CA ILE A 120 11.86 4.64 -24.94
C ILE A 120 12.82 3.79 -25.78
N ILE A 121 14.13 3.84 -25.50
CA ILE A 121 15.10 3.04 -26.26
C ILE A 121 14.78 1.54 -26.14
N LYS A 122 14.59 1.02 -24.92
CA LYS A 122 14.21 -0.39 -24.72
C LYS A 122 12.88 -0.75 -25.39
N MET A 123 11.91 0.17 -25.36
CA MET A 123 10.63 -0.01 -26.03
C MET A 123 10.80 -0.12 -27.55
N LEU A 124 11.57 0.77 -28.18
CA LEU A 124 11.79 0.76 -29.62
C LEU A 124 12.67 -0.41 -30.07
N ASP A 125 13.63 -0.85 -29.24
CA ASP A 125 14.41 -2.06 -29.48
C ASP A 125 13.52 -3.30 -29.63
N SER A 126 12.40 -3.38 -28.88
CA SER A 126 11.45 -4.50 -29.00
C SER A 126 10.78 -4.62 -30.37
N VAL A 127 10.83 -3.56 -31.18
CA VAL A 127 10.27 -3.49 -32.54
C VAL A 127 11.34 -3.19 -33.61
N ASN A 128 12.63 -3.37 -33.27
CA ASN A 128 13.77 -3.11 -34.16
C ASN A 128 13.85 -1.67 -34.71
N CYS A 129 13.58 -0.69 -33.84
CA CYS A 129 13.61 0.73 -34.17
C CYS A 129 14.62 1.52 -33.31
N LYS A 130 15.14 2.60 -33.88
CA LYS A 130 15.91 3.67 -33.22
C LYS A 130 15.03 4.90 -32.95
N LEU A 131 15.42 5.69 -31.95
CA LEU A 131 14.81 7.00 -31.68
C LEU A 131 15.57 8.11 -32.42
N LYS A 132 14.88 8.80 -33.32
CA LYS A 132 15.40 9.96 -34.03
C LYS A 132 14.88 11.25 -33.43
N LEU A 133 15.71 12.28 -33.43
CA LEU A 133 15.40 13.61 -32.90
C LEU A 133 15.77 14.68 -33.93
N ARG A 134 14.98 15.74 -34.02
CA ARG A 134 15.29 16.91 -34.84
C ARG A 134 14.64 18.17 -34.27
N TYR A 135 15.43 19.18 -33.95
CA TYR A 135 14.90 20.47 -33.54
C TYR A 135 14.42 21.29 -34.74
N SER A 136 13.24 21.89 -34.64
CA SER A 136 12.71 22.84 -35.61
C SER A 136 12.51 24.21 -34.99
N ALA A 137 13.21 25.21 -35.53
CA ALA A 137 13.02 26.60 -35.15
C ALA A 137 11.65 27.16 -35.59
N LEU A 138 10.93 26.47 -36.48
CA LEU A 138 9.63 26.92 -37.01
C LEU A 138 8.52 26.87 -35.94
N ASP A 139 8.48 25.78 -35.16
CA ASP A 139 7.53 25.61 -34.06
C ASP A 139 8.19 25.60 -32.67
N SER A 140 9.52 25.76 -32.64
CA SER A 140 10.36 25.73 -31.43
C SER A 140 10.25 24.41 -30.65
N LYS A 141 10.11 23.29 -31.37
CA LYS A 141 10.04 21.96 -30.78
C LYS A 141 11.11 21.02 -31.31
N CYS A 142 11.46 20.05 -30.47
CA CYS A 142 12.20 18.86 -30.85
C CYS A 142 11.22 17.78 -31.30
N HIS A 143 11.22 17.50 -32.60
CA HIS A 143 10.46 16.41 -33.19
C HIS A 143 11.16 15.08 -32.91
N ILE A 144 10.41 14.08 -32.48
CA ILE A 144 10.91 12.73 -32.24
C ILE A 144 10.11 11.69 -33.02
N TRP A 145 10.75 10.61 -33.46
CA TRP A 145 10.05 9.49 -34.11
C TRP A 145 10.81 8.19 -33.99
N ALA A 146 10.09 7.09 -34.14
CA ALA A 146 10.64 5.76 -34.32
C ALA A 146 11.00 5.55 -35.80
N GLU A 147 12.22 5.10 -36.07
CA GLU A 147 12.70 4.74 -37.40
C GLU A 147 13.32 3.35 -37.33
N LEU A 148 13.22 2.55 -38.40
CA LEU A 148 13.88 1.25 -38.43
C LEU A 148 15.40 1.43 -38.32
N ILE A 149 16.05 0.47 -37.65
CA ILE A 149 17.51 0.44 -37.54
C ILE A 149 18.12 0.15 -38.91
N ASP A 150 19.10 0.96 -39.33
CA ASP A 150 19.90 0.68 -40.52
C ASP A 150 21.08 -0.23 -40.13
N ASP A 151 21.34 -1.25 -40.95
CA ASP A 151 22.45 -2.19 -40.77
C ASP A 151 23.53 -1.92 -41.82
N TYR A 152 24.67 -1.40 -41.35
CA TYR A 152 25.85 -1.08 -42.15
C TYR A 152 26.96 -2.14 -42.02
N SER A 153 26.70 -3.26 -41.34
CA SER A 153 27.71 -4.29 -41.06
C SER A 153 28.39 -4.86 -42.31
N ASP A 154 27.66 -4.95 -43.43
CA ASP A 154 28.19 -5.44 -44.71
C ASP A 154 29.06 -4.41 -45.46
N TYR A 155 28.96 -3.10 -45.14
CA TYR A 155 29.60 -2.02 -45.94
C TYR A 155 31.00 -1.66 -45.44
N LEU A 156 31.24 -1.83 -44.15
CA LEU A 156 32.46 -1.44 -43.46
C LEU A 156 33.48 -2.60 -43.45
N THR A 157 33.87 -3.08 -44.63
CA THR A 157 34.94 -4.09 -44.73
C THR A 157 36.31 -3.41 -44.68
N TYR A 158 37.19 -3.85 -43.77
CA TYR A 158 38.58 -3.40 -43.77
C TYR A 158 39.23 -3.78 -45.10
N CYS A 159 39.71 -2.77 -45.82
CA CYS A 159 40.72 -2.90 -46.84
C CYS A 159 41.71 -1.78 -46.56
N LYS A 160 43.00 -2.06 -46.67
CA LYS A 160 44.13 -1.12 -46.47
C LYS A 160 44.04 0.23 -47.20
N ASP A 161 43.03 0.39 -48.03
CA ASP A 161 42.84 1.43 -49.01
C ASP A 161 41.60 2.31 -48.74
N ASN A 162 40.86 2.16 -47.62
CA ASN A 162 39.63 2.95 -47.32
C ASN A 162 39.46 3.53 -45.88
N THR A 163 39.08 4.82 -45.89
CA THR A 163 38.19 5.71 -45.08
C THR A 163 37.78 5.53 -43.60
N VAL A 164 38.12 4.48 -42.84
CA VAL A 164 37.64 4.35 -41.43
C VAL A 164 38.73 3.92 -40.44
N ASN A 165 38.80 4.59 -39.27
CA ASN A 165 39.79 4.35 -38.21
C ASN A 165 39.14 3.70 -36.96
N PHE A 166 39.43 2.45 -36.63
CA PHE A 166 38.90 1.81 -35.41
C PHE A 166 39.95 1.64 -34.32
N LYS A 167 39.51 1.62 -33.04
CA LYS A 167 40.33 1.34 -31.87
C LYS A 167 39.63 0.36 -30.94
N ILE A 168 39.98 -0.91 -31.06
CA ILE A 168 39.41 -1.99 -30.24
C ILE A 168 40.20 -2.13 -28.95
N SER A 169 39.51 -2.12 -27.79
CA SER A 169 40.09 -2.45 -26.49
C SER A 169 39.26 -3.52 -25.79
N SER A 170 39.89 -4.49 -25.13
CA SER A 170 39.20 -5.57 -24.42
C SER A 170 39.78 -5.66 -23.01
N ASN A 171 38.94 -5.56 -21.98
CA ASN A 171 39.33 -5.74 -20.60
C ASN A 171 38.90 -7.13 -20.11
N LYS A 172 39.73 -8.14 -20.39
CA LYS A 172 39.51 -9.54 -19.97
C LYS A 172 39.91 -9.81 -18.50
N GLY A 173 39.92 -8.79 -17.63
CA GLY A 173 40.47 -8.83 -16.28
C GLY A 173 39.48 -8.49 -15.16
N GLY A 174 38.19 -8.79 -15.34
CA GLY A 174 37.14 -8.57 -14.36
C GLY A 174 37.26 -9.43 -13.10
N VAL A 175 36.58 -9.02 -12.03
CA VAL A 175 36.59 -9.76 -10.75
C VAL A 175 35.87 -11.09 -10.92
N ASN A 176 36.54 -12.18 -10.54
CA ASN A 176 35.98 -13.54 -10.60
C ASN A 176 35.83 -14.21 -9.23
N HIS A 177 36.21 -13.51 -8.18
CA HIS A 177 36.05 -13.94 -6.80
C HIS A 177 35.68 -12.75 -5.91
N LEU A 178 34.42 -12.66 -5.49
CA LEU A 178 33.97 -11.64 -4.57
C LEU A 178 33.83 -12.20 -3.15
N ILE A 179 34.55 -11.60 -2.21
CA ILE A 179 34.47 -11.91 -0.78
C ILE A 179 33.47 -10.94 -0.15
N CYS A 180 32.27 -11.42 0.15
CA CYS A 180 31.20 -10.61 0.71
C CYS A 180 31.24 -10.69 2.24
N LEU A 181 31.31 -9.53 2.90
CA LEU A 181 31.37 -9.39 4.35
C LEU A 181 30.10 -8.72 4.87
N GLY A 182 29.25 -9.49 5.56
CA GLY A 182 28.01 -9.02 6.16
C GLY A 182 28.18 -8.48 7.59
N GLN A 183 27.08 -8.54 8.34
CA GLN A 183 27.04 -8.15 9.75
C GLN A 183 27.92 -9.05 10.63
N GLY A 184 28.23 -8.59 11.84
CA GLY A 184 28.98 -9.33 12.84
C GLY A 184 30.45 -8.91 12.93
N GLU A 185 31.12 -9.39 13.98
CA GLU A 185 32.47 -8.95 14.34
C GLU A 185 33.46 -10.11 14.31
N LEU A 186 34.62 -9.89 13.70
CA LEU A 186 35.72 -10.85 13.64
C LEU A 186 35.24 -12.22 13.13
N LYS A 187 35.29 -13.26 13.98
CA LYS A 187 34.91 -14.64 13.63
C LYS A 187 33.39 -14.88 13.56
N GLU A 188 32.60 -13.98 14.13
CA GLU A 188 31.14 -14.03 14.09
C GLU A 188 30.59 -13.22 12.92
N ARG A 189 31.47 -12.71 12.04
CA ARG A 189 31.09 -11.98 10.85
C ARG A 189 30.57 -12.95 9.79
N TYR A 190 29.41 -12.67 9.23
CA TYR A 190 28.88 -13.43 8.11
C TYR A 190 29.73 -13.17 6.88
N VAL A 191 30.31 -14.23 6.31
CA VAL A 191 31.17 -14.18 5.13
C VAL A 191 30.72 -15.23 4.13
N ILE A 192 30.59 -14.83 2.86
CA ILE A 192 30.33 -15.73 1.75
C ILE A 192 31.20 -15.35 0.54
N HIS A 193 31.58 -16.36 -0.25
CA HIS A 193 32.38 -16.20 -1.45
C HIS A 193 31.52 -16.42 -2.69
N LEU A 194 31.49 -15.44 -3.60
CA LEU A 194 30.86 -15.58 -4.91
C LEU A 194 31.95 -15.76 -5.96
N PHE A 195 31.78 -16.72 -6.87
CA PHE A 195 32.76 -17.04 -7.91
C PHE A 195 32.12 -16.97 -9.29
N THR A 196 32.90 -16.61 -10.30
CA THR A 196 32.53 -16.74 -11.71
C THR A 196 33.46 -17.71 -12.44
N ASP A 197 33.02 -18.19 -13.60
CA ASP A 197 33.88 -18.91 -14.54
C ASP A 197 34.64 -17.95 -15.48
N GLU A 198 35.34 -18.53 -16.47
CA GLU A 198 36.15 -17.78 -17.45
C GLU A 198 35.33 -16.86 -18.36
N PHE A 199 34.02 -17.06 -18.42
CA PHE A 199 33.08 -16.26 -19.20
C PHE A 199 32.31 -15.26 -18.33
N GLY A 200 32.57 -15.22 -17.02
CA GLY A 200 31.88 -14.34 -16.08
C GLY A 200 30.58 -14.91 -15.54
N ALA A 201 30.24 -16.19 -15.79
CA ALA A 201 29.01 -16.79 -15.29
C ALA A 201 29.14 -17.16 -13.80
N LEU A 202 28.18 -16.72 -12.99
CA LEU A 202 28.11 -16.98 -11.56
C LEU A 202 28.01 -18.48 -11.26
N GLN A 203 28.86 -18.95 -10.35
CA GLN A 203 28.84 -20.32 -9.85
C GLN A 203 27.80 -20.47 -8.73
N PRO A 204 27.25 -21.68 -8.52
CA PRO A 204 26.33 -21.94 -7.42
C PRO A 204 26.88 -21.44 -6.07
N TYR A 205 26.07 -20.68 -5.34
CA TYR A 205 26.39 -20.16 -4.00
C TYR A 205 25.48 -20.74 -2.90
N ALA A 206 24.52 -21.58 -3.29
CA ALA A 206 23.59 -22.27 -2.41
C ALA A 206 23.39 -23.72 -2.86
N THR A 207 22.92 -24.55 -1.94
CA THR A 207 22.61 -25.97 -2.13
C THR A 207 21.19 -26.22 -2.63
N THR A 208 20.37 -25.17 -2.64
CA THR A 208 18.97 -25.16 -3.07
C THR A 208 18.74 -23.97 -4.01
N ASP A 209 17.82 -24.09 -4.96
CA ASP A 209 17.50 -23.02 -5.91
C ASP A 209 16.92 -21.76 -5.22
N THR A 210 16.24 -21.94 -4.09
CA THR A 210 15.66 -20.87 -3.28
C THR A 210 16.14 -21.00 -1.83
N PRO A 211 17.35 -20.51 -1.49
CA PRO A 211 17.82 -20.56 -0.11
C PRO A 211 16.90 -19.73 0.81
N MET A 212 16.56 -20.28 1.97
CA MET A 212 15.65 -19.66 2.94
C MET A 212 16.28 -19.51 4.33
N GLN A 213 17.48 -20.04 4.57
CA GLN A 213 18.15 -20.04 5.85
C GLN A 213 19.66 -20.18 5.66
N ASP A 214 20.43 -19.79 6.67
CA ASP A 214 21.90 -19.79 6.62
C ASP A 214 22.53 -21.11 6.15
N THR A 215 21.93 -22.26 6.53
CA THR A 215 22.48 -23.58 6.18
C THR A 215 22.31 -23.95 4.71
N ASP A 216 21.51 -23.21 3.96
CA ASP A 216 21.30 -23.47 2.54
C ASP A 216 22.46 -22.95 1.69
N TYR A 217 23.28 -22.03 2.23
CA TYR A 217 24.40 -21.39 1.52
C TYR A 217 25.70 -22.19 1.57
N ILE A 218 26.49 -22.09 0.50
CA ILE A 218 27.83 -22.68 0.39
C ILE A 218 28.84 -21.65 0.91
N LEU A 219 29.35 -21.87 2.12
CA LEU A 219 30.21 -20.90 2.83
C LEU A 219 31.71 -21.20 2.71
N ASP A 220 32.07 -22.29 2.06
CA ASP A 220 33.47 -22.60 1.75
C ASP A 220 33.83 -22.13 0.33
N LYS A 221 35.01 -22.54 -0.15
CA LYS A 221 35.51 -22.19 -1.48
C LYS A 221 35.38 -23.35 -2.48
N SER A 222 34.47 -24.30 -2.27
CA SER A 222 34.33 -25.47 -3.15
C SER A 222 33.94 -25.10 -4.59
N MET A 223 33.37 -23.91 -4.77
CA MET A 223 32.88 -23.40 -6.05
C MET A 223 33.89 -22.47 -6.74
N GLN A 224 35.12 -22.39 -6.23
CA GLN A 224 36.19 -21.62 -6.85
C GLN A 224 36.65 -22.29 -8.15
N VAL A 225 36.55 -21.56 -9.26
CA VAL A 225 36.99 -22.01 -10.59
C VAL A 225 38.38 -21.49 -10.91
N MET A 226 38.60 -20.18 -10.72
CA MET A 226 39.87 -19.51 -11.00
C MET A 226 40.80 -19.53 -9.80
N ILE A 227 42.09 -19.82 -10.04
CA ILE A 227 43.11 -19.93 -9.00
C ILE A 227 44.42 -19.26 -9.42
N GLY A 228 45.24 -18.86 -8.45
CA GLY A 228 46.60 -18.39 -8.72
C GLY A 228 46.61 -17.01 -9.40
N LEU A 229 47.23 -16.92 -10.58
CA LEU A 229 47.28 -15.66 -11.33
C LEU A 229 45.95 -15.33 -12.03
N ASP A 230 45.11 -16.34 -12.26
CA ASP A 230 43.82 -16.17 -12.93
C ASP A 230 42.72 -15.76 -11.93
N GLU A 231 42.96 -15.88 -10.63
CA GLU A 231 42.03 -15.41 -9.58
C GLU A 231 42.16 -13.89 -9.41
N ILE A 232 41.09 -13.17 -9.70
CA ILE A 232 40.98 -11.72 -9.50
C ILE A 232 39.93 -11.51 -8.42
N ALA A 233 40.39 -11.20 -7.21
CA ALA A 233 39.54 -11.11 -6.03
C ALA A 233 39.29 -9.68 -5.56
N GLU A 234 38.06 -9.39 -5.14
CA GLU A 234 37.67 -8.14 -4.49
C GLU A 234 36.90 -8.42 -3.19
N VAL A 235 36.93 -7.46 -2.26
CA VAL A 235 36.16 -7.50 -1.02
C VAL A 235 34.97 -6.54 -1.12
N TYR A 236 33.77 -7.07 -0.90
CA TYR A 236 32.54 -6.29 -0.79
C TYR A 236 32.06 -6.29 0.66
N ASP A 237 32.01 -5.12 1.29
CA ASP A 237 31.60 -4.96 2.69
C ASP A 237 30.19 -4.36 2.76
N LEU A 238 29.22 -5.19 3.15
CA LEU A 238 27.84 -4.80 3.42
C LEU A 238 27.51 -5.07 4.90
N SER A 239 28.24 -4.40 5.79
CA SER A 239 28.10 -4.52 7.25
C SER A 239 26.70 -4.26 7.80
N ASN A 240 25.81 -3.64 7.03
CA ASN A 240 24.43 -3.33 7.41
C ASN A 240 23.38 -4.24 6.77
N ALA A 241 23.78 -5.30 6.05
CA ALA A 241 22.86 -6.26 5.41
C ALA A 241 21.81 -6.76 6.41
N GLY A 242 20.53 -6.54 6.16
CA GLY A 242 19.43 -6.89 7.05
C GLY A 242 19.25 -8.40 7.24
N LEU A 243 18.67 -8.76 8.38
CA LEU A 243 18.20 -10.13 8.63
C LEU A 243 16.92 -10.37 7.83
N THR A 244 16.91 -11.43 7.01
CA THR A 244 15.70 -11.92 6.36
C THR A 244 15.09 -13.04 7.21
N GLN A 245 13.77 -13.03 7.34
CA GLN A 245 13.01 -14.01 8.12
C GLN A 245 12.11 -14.80 7.19
N ASN A 246 12.29 -16.12 7.18
CA ASN A 246 11.55 -17.03 6.32
C ASN A 246 10.76 -18.04 7.16
N TYR A 247 9.73 -18.65 6.57
CA TYR A 247 8.85 -19.60 7.23
C TYR A 247 8.89 -20.93 6.49
N ILE A 248 9.45 -21.96 7.13
CA ILE A 248 9.59 -23.28 6.54
C ILE A 248 8.46 -24.19 7.04
N PRO A 249 7.73 -24.87 6.14
CA PRO A 249 6.64 -25.77 6.52
C PRO A 249 7.15 -26.97 7.31
N LEU A 250 6.46 -27.27 8.40
CA LEU A 250 6.77 -28.42 9.26
C LEU A 250 6.10 -29.69 8.74
N THR A 251 6.91 -30.73 8.54
CA THR A 251 6.46 -32.04 8.03
C THR A 251 6.18 -33.07 9.13
N SER A 252 6.45 -32.74 10.39
CA SER A 252 6.18 -33.58 11.56
C SER A 252 6.00 -32.73 12.82
N GLN A 253 5.26 -33.26 13.80
CA GLN A 253 4.99 -32.55 15.06
C GLN A 253 6.29 -32.32 15.84
N PRO A 254 6.64 -31.06 16.17
CA PRO A 254 7.80 -30.80 17.00
C PRO A 254 7.66 -31.42 18.39
N HIS A 255 8.75 -31.96 18.93
CA HIS A 255 8.74 -32.62 20.24
C HIS A 255 8.33 -31.69 21.39
N ASP A 256 8.50 -30.38 21.24
CA ASP A 256 8.15 -29.37 22.23
C ASP A 256 6.80 -28.69 21.95
N TRP A 257 6.05 -29.11 20.92
CA TRP A 257 4.77 -28.52 20.50
C TRP A 257 3.82 -28.25 21.66
N ALA A 258 3.58 -29.25 22.51
CA ALA A 258 2.63 -29.14 23.63
C ALA A 258 2.96 -28.00 24.62
N LYS A 259 4.22 -27.56 24.68
CA LYS A 259 4.69 -26.51 25.61
C LYS A 259 5.01 -25.20 24.90
N ASN A 260 5.55 -25.29 23.68
CA ASN A 260 6.14 -24.18 22.95
C ASN A 260 5.43 -23.88 21.62
N PHE A 261 4.19 -24.34 21.42
CA PHE A 261 3.42 -24.07 20.20
C PHE A 261 3.41 -22.59 19.79
N LYS A 262 3.45 -21.66 20.76
CA LYS A 262 3.51 -20.20 20.53
C LYS A 262 4.78 -19.71 19.80
N ASN A 263 5.82 -20.54 19.70
CA ASN A 263 7.04 -20.24 18.92
C ASN A 263 6.88 -20.59 17.43
N TYR A 264 5.79 -21.26 17.06
CA TYR A 264 5.51 -21.68 15.69
C TYR A 264 4.43 -20.79 15.08
N PHE A 265 4.28 -20.90 13.77
CA PHE A 265 3.45 -20.02 12.98
C PHE A 265 2.46 -20.81 12.13
N LYS A 266 1.38 -20.15 11.72
CA LYS A 266 0.42 -20.64 10.73
C LYS A 266 0.17 -19.55 9.70
N LEU A 267 -0.35 -19.93 8.53
CA LEU A 267 -0.83 -18.97 7.56
C LEU A 267 -1.95 -18.12 8.17
N SER A 268 -1.85 -16.83 7.93
CA SER A 268 -2.82 -15.82 8.33
C SER A 268 -4.04 -15.86 7.40
N ASP A 269 -5.21 -15.48 7.91
CA ASP A 269 -6.41 -15.27 7.09
C ASP A 269 -6.22 -14.15 6.04
N SER A 270 -5.18 -13.33 6.19
CA SER A 270 -4.80 -12.29 5.22
C SER A 270 -3.87 -12.79 4.11
N SER A 271 -3.48 -14.07 4.12
CA SER A 271 -2.64 -14.66 3.07
C SER A 271 -3.42 -14.78 1.76
N THR A 272 -2.76 -14.49 0.65
CA THR A 272 -3.29 -14.68 -0.71
C THR A 272 -2.37 -15.62 -1.49
N ASP A 273 -2.83 -16.08 -2.66
CA ASP A 273 -2.02 -16.92 -3.56
C ASP A 273 -0.73 -16.21 -4.04
N GLU A 274 -0.70 -14.88 -3.98
CA GLU A 274 0.44 -14.04 -4.41
C GLU A 274 1.30 -13.57 -3.23
N HIS A 275 0.76 -13.56 -2.01
CA HIS A 275 1.48 -13.09 -0.83
C HIS A 275 1.07 -13.86 0.43
N GLU A 276 1.98 -14.68 0.92
CA GLU A 276 1.79 -15.39 2.17
C GLU A 276 2.03 -14.47 3.37
N SER A 277 1.23 -14.62 4.41
CA SER A 277 1.37 -13.89 5.68
C SER A 277 1.27 -14.87 6.83
N TYR A 278 2.09 -14.69 7.86
CA TYR A 278 2.21 -15.65 8.95
C TYR A 278 1.83 -15.02 10.28
N THR A 279 1.14 -15.78 11.11
CA THR A 279 0.75 -15.38 12.47
C THR A 279 1.16 -16.45 13.48
N GLY A 280 1.45 -16.03 14.71
CA GLY A 280 1.78 -16.95 15.79
C GLY A 280 0.64 -17.92 16.08
N VAL A 281 0.98 -19.14 16.47
CA VAL A 281 -0.02 -20.15 16.83
C VAL A 281 -0.66 -19.80 18.17
N GLU A 282 -1.96 -19.53 18.12
CA GLU A 282 -2.77 -19.22 19.30
C GLU A 282 -3.19 -20.50 20.06
N PRO A 283 -3.37 -20.41 21.39
CA PRO A 283 -3.83 -21.54 22.19
C PRO A 283 -5.27 -21.90 21.85
N GLN A 284 -5.60 -23.18 21.98
CA GLN A 284 -6.98 -23.65 22.01
C GLN A 284 -7.48 -23.67 23.46
N GLN A 285 -8.74 -23.33 23.66
CA GLN A 285 -9.40 -23.40 24.96
C GLN A 285 -10.00 -24.79 25.18
N GLU A 286 -9.59 -25.46 26.25
CA GLU A 286 -10.18 -26.73 26.70
C GLU A 286 -10.97 -26.53 28.00
N TYR A 287 -12.16 -27.13 28.08
CA TYR A 287 -13.07 -26.98 29.20
C TYR A 287 -13.24 -28.29 29.97
N PHE A 288 -12.98 -28.25 31.27
CA PHE A 288 -12.99 -29.41 32.15
C PHE A 288 -14.09 -29.29 33.20
N ALA A 289 -14.93 -30.32 33.32
CA ALA A 289 -16.08 -30.31 34.23
C ALA A 289 -15.63 -30.32 35.71
N LEU A 290 -16.34 -29.57 36.55
CA LEU A 290 -16.16 -29.55 37.99
C LEU A 290 -17.06 -30.58 38.68
N ASP A 291 -16.44 -31.57 39.30
CA ASP A 291 -17.12 -32.60 40.09
C ASP A 291 -17.30 -32.24 41.58
N THR A 292 -16.59 -31.22 42.07
CA THR A 292 -16.67 -30.76 43.46
C THR A 292 -16.84 -29.25 43.54
N LYS A 293 -17.53 -28.79 44.59
CA LYS A 293 -17.80 -27.37 44.80
C LYS A 293 -16.53 -26.64 45.23
N PRO A 294 -16.08 -25.60 44.50
CA PRO A 294 -15.00 -24.75 44.96
C PRO A 294 -15.34 -24.11 46.32
N GLY A 295 -14.40 -24.12 47.26
CA GLY A 295 -14.62 -23.63 48.62
C GLY A 295 -14.97 -22.14 48.69
N ASP A 296 -14.54 -21.36 47.70
CA ASP A 296 -14.75 -19.93 47.56
C ASP A 296 -15.78 -19.56 46.47
N TRP A 297 -16.56 -20.54 45.97
CA TRP A 297 -17.55 -20.38 44.89
C TRP A 297 -18.39 -19.10 44.98
N SER A 298 -18.84 -18.74 46.18
CA SER A 298 -19.63 -17.51 46.43
C SER A 298 -18.95 -16.20 45.98
N LYS A 299 -17.63 -16.22 45.80
CA LYS A 299 -16.78 -15.08 45.44
C LYS A 299 -16.16 -15.24 44.04
N THR A 300 -15.87 -16.47 43.62
CA THR A 300 -15.06 -16.75 42.42
C THR A 300 -15.83 -17.43 41.29
N TYR A 301 -17.15 -17.63 41.41
CA TYR A 301 -17.96 -18.29 40.38
C TYR A 301 -17.78 -17.72 38.95
N GLN A 302 -17.45 -16.43 38.83
CA GLN A 302 -17.23 -15.73 37.56
C GLN A 302 -15.99 -16.22 36.79
N ASN A 303 -15.06 -16.90 37.46
CA ASN A 303 -13.87 -17.48 36.83
C ASN A 303 -14.16 -18.83 36.16
N TYR A 304 -15.36 -19.36 36.35
CA TYR A 304 -15.79 -20.63 35.80
C TYR A 304 -16.77 -20.40 34.64
N TYR A 305 -17.01 -21.47 33.90
CA TYR A 305 -17.80 -21.47 32.69
C TYR A 305 -18.99 -22.42 32.82
N GLN A 306 -20.02 -22.17 32.03
CA GLN A 306 -21.19 -23.02 31.85
C GLN A 306 -21.48 -23.16 30.35
N LYS A 307 -22.12 -24.25 29.94
CA LYS A 307 -22.50 -24.44 28.54
C LYS A 307 -23.54 -23.41 28.10
N ASN A 308 -23.46 -22.98 26.85
CA ASN A 308 -24.48 -22.16 26.24
C ASN A 308 -25.68 -23.04 25.86
N ASP A 309 -26.88 -22.61 26.24
CA ASP A 309 -28.15 -23.29 25.91
C ASP A 309 -28.67 -22.92 24.50
N SER A 310 -27.90 -22.16 23.71
CA SER A 310 -28.35 -21.56 22.43
C SER A 310 -27.45 -21.97 21.28
N ASP A 311 -28.03 -22.60 20.25
CA ASP A 311 -27.36 -23.00 18.98
C ASP A 311 -26.86 -21.82 18.11
N THR A 312 -26.76 -20.61 18.67
CA THR A 312 -26.48 -19.38 17.93
C THR A 312 -25.24 -18.64 18.42
N SER A 313 -24.48 -19.19 19.37
CA SER A 313 -23.24 -18.59 19.87
C SER A 313 -22.01 -19.23 19.23
N ASP A 314 -21.03 -18.41 18.88
CA ASP A 314 -19.72 -18.81 18.32
C ASP A 314 -18.86 -19.67 19.27
N SER A 315 -19.27 -19.80 20.54
CA SER A 315 -18.60 -20.61 21.56
C SER A 315 -19.61 -21.45 22.34
N ASP A 316 -19.28 -22.70 22.60
CA ASP A 316 -20.10 -23.65 23.37
C ASP A 316 -20.21 -23.30 24.86
N TYR A 317 -19.35 -22.41 25.37
CA TYR A 317 -19.24 -22.07 26.79
C TYR A 317 -19.28 -20.56 27.02
N ARG A 318 -19.84 -20.15 28.16
CA ARG A 318 -19.81 -18.76 28.64
C ARG A 318 -19.43 -18.69 30.11
N ALA A 319 -18.91 -17.54 30.54
CA ALA A 319 -18.67 -17.29 31.96
C ALA A 319 -19.97 -17.41 32.77
N VAL A 320 -19.88 -17.93 34.00
CA VAL A 320 -21.06 -18.14 34.85
C VAL A 320 -21.65 -16.80 35.29
N ASP A 321 -22.91 -16.58 34.91
CA ASP A 321 -23.66 -15.38 35.25
C ASP A 321 -24.07 -15.33 36.74
N SER A 322 -24.23 -14.12 37.27
CA SER A 322 -24.81 -13.92 38.60
C SER A 322 -26.32 -14.19 38.59
N VAL A 323 -26.88 -14.72 39.67
CA VAL A 323 -28.33 -14.85 39.85
C VAL A 323 -28.84 -13.96 40.98
N VAL A 324 -30.10 -13.52 40.90
CA VAL A 324 -30.74 -12.75 41.99
C VAL A 324 -30.96 -13.69 43.17
N ILE A 325 -30.22 -13.46 44.26
CA ILE A 325 -30.27 -14.28 45.49
C ILE A 325 -31.25 -13.73 46.53
N SER A 326 -31.61 -12.45 46.45
CA SER A 326 -32.65 -11.87 47.31
C SER A 326 -33.24 -10.59 46.72
N THR A 327 -34.54 -10.40 46.88
CA THR A 327 -35.28 -9.19 46.50
C THR A 327 -35.89 -8.55 47.74
N THR A 328 -35.59 -7.27 47.97
CA THR A 328 -36.10 -6.52 49.13
C THR A 328 -36.77 -5.22 48.69
N TYR A 329 -37.63 -4.67 49.55
CA TYR A 329 -38.37 -3.43 49.30
C TYR A 329 -38.24 -2.46 50.49
N PRO A 330 -37.04 -1.88 50.73
CA PRO A 330 -36.85 -0.91 51.81
C PRO A 330 -37.74 0.34 51.65
N THR A 331 -38.18 0.90 52.78
CA THR A 331 -38.98 2.14 52.82
C THR A 331 -38.14 3.36 52.49
N LEU A 332 -38.73 4.30 51.75
CA LEU A 332 -38.11 5.57 51.38
C LEU A 332 -38.46 6.66 52.41
N ALA A 333 -37.43 7.28 52.98
CA ALA A 333 -37.56 8.38 53.93
C ALA A 333 -37.82 9.72 53.25
N THR A 334 -37.21 9.93 52.08
CA THR A 334 -37.30 11.17 51.30
C THR A 334 -37.85 10.90 49.91
N LYS A 335 -38.48 11.92 49.32
CA LYS A 335 -39.02 11.84 47.96
C LYS A 335 -37.87 11.69 46.96
N PRO A 336 -37.83 10.63 46.14
CA PRO A 336 -36.82 10.47 45.10
C PRO A 336 -36.87 11.62 44.09
N SER A 337 -35.71 12.02 43.58
CA SER A 337 -35.59 13.10 42.58
C SER A 337 -36.32 12.78 41.27
N ASP A 338 -36.37 11.51 40.88
CA ASP A 338 -36.99 11.02 39.66
C ASP A 338 -38.49 10.65 39.82
N TRP A 339 -39.05 10.79 41.02
CA TRP A 339 -40.45 10.45 41.34
C TRP A 339 -41.47 11.03 40.36
N ALA A 340 -41.21 12.24 39.85
CA ALA A 340 -42.13 12.91 38.93
C ALA A 340 -42.32 12.16 37.60
N LYS A 341 -41.31 11.41 37.18
CA LYS A 341 -41.25 10.73 35.87
C LYS A 341 -41.35 9.21 36.01
N ASN A 342 -40.68 8.65 37.02
CA ASN A 342 -40.48 7.20 37.16
C ASN A 342 -41.26 6.61 38.34
N TYR A 343 -42.38 7.21 38.75
CA TYR A 343 -43.15 6.73 39.91
C TYR A 343 -43.56 5.26 39.79
N SER A 344 -43.78 4.74 38.58
CA SER A 344 -44.10 3.32 38.32
C SER A 344 -42.98 2.34 38.71
N ASN A 345 -41.74 2.80 38.88
CA ASN A 345 -40.61 1.97 39.32
C ASN A 345 -40.54 1.86 40.85
N TYR A 346 -41.45 2.52 41.56
CA TYR A 346 -41.59 2.46 43.00
C TYR A 346 -42.80 1.62 43.38
N TYR A 347 -42.77 1.10 44.59
CA TYR A 347 -43.72 0.11 45.08
C TYR A 347 -44.30 0.53 46.42
N TYR A 348 -45.38 -0.11 46.85
CA TYR A 348 -45.91 0.05 48.20
C TYR A 348 -46.25 -1.33 48.76
N ARG A 349 -46.25 -1.47 50.10
CA ARG A 349 -46.66 -2.73 50.73
C ARG A 349 -48.18 -2.83 50.67
N PHE A 350 -48.69 -3.89 50.06
CA PHE A 350 -50.09 -4.27 50.10
C PHE A 350 -50.23 -5.59 50.85
N ASP A 351 -51.20 -5.68 51.73
CA ASP A 351 -51.44 -6.82 52.60
C ASP A 351 -52.94 -6.98 52.72
N ASP A 352 -53.47 -8.04 52.11
CA ASP A 352 -54.89 -8.35 52.07
C ASP A 352 -55.33 -9.30 53.20
N GLY A 353 -54.42 -9.62 54.13
CA GLY A 353 -54.64 -10.56 55.23
C GLY A 353 -54.34 -12.02 54.87
N VAL A 354 -53.97 -12.31 53.61
CA VAL A 354 -53.54 -13.63 53.15
C VAL A 354 -52.09 -13.58 52.65
N GLU A 355 -51.74 -12.57 51.85
CA GLU A 355 -50.40 -12.41 51.29
C GLU A 355 -49.93 -10.95 51.35
N VAL A 356 -48.62 -10.77 51.57
CA VAL A 356 -47.98 -9.46 51.46
C VAL A 356 -47.37 -9.32 50.08
N THR A 357 -47.91 -8.43 49.26
CA THR A 357 -47.40 -8.12 47.92
C THR A 357 -46.83 -6.70 47.85
N TYR A 358 -46.08 -6.44 46.78
CA TYR A 358 -45.52 -5.12 46.52
C TYR A 358 -45.90 -4.65 45.11
N PRO A 359 -47.12 -4.13 44.91
CA PRO A 359 -47.54 -3.58 43.62
C PRO A 359 -46.77 -2.29 43.28
N SER A 360 -46.60 -2.03 41.99
CA SER A 360 -46.03 -0.77 41.51
C SER A 360 -47.00 0.39 41.73
N VAL A 361 -46.45 1.59 41.92
CA VAL A 361 -47.23 2.81 42.12
C VAL A 361 -47.88 3.24 40.81
N SER A 362 -49.21 3.34 40.81
CA SER A 362 -50.00 3.80 39.67
C SER A 362 -50.21 5.32 39.67
N GLY A 363 -50.38 5.90 38.48
CA GLY A 363 -50.66 7.33 38.29
C GLY A 363 -52.07 7.72 38.76
N ILE A 364 -52.26 9.00 39.11
CA ILE A 364 -53.58 9.59 39.36
C ILE A 364 -54.04 10.28 38.08
N SER A 365 -55.13 9.80 37.48
CA SER A 365 -55.71 10.39 36.28
C SER A 365 -56.40 11.74 36.58
N TYR A 366 -56.20 12.72 35.69
CA TYR A 366 -56.87 14.01 35.72
C TYR A 366 -57.13 14.52 34.31
N ASN A 367 -58.20 15.31 34.16
CA ASN A 367 -58.61 15.83 32.86
C ASN A 367 -58.13 17.27 32.65
N THR A 368 -57.56 17.55 31.48
CA THR A 368 -57.29 18.92 30.99
C THR A 368 -58.20 19.24 29.81
N TYR A 369 -58.40 20.53 29.52
CA TYR A 369 -59.31 20.97 28.46
C TYR A 369 -58.61 21.99 27.57
N LYS A 370 -58.42 21.68 26.27
CA LYS A 370 -57.82 22.60 25.30
C LYS A 370 -58.88 23.23 24.41
N LYS A 371 -58.81 24.55 24.24
CA LYS A 371 -59.77 25.35 23.46
C LYS A 371 -59.66 25.03 21.96
N GLN A 372 -60.81 24.83 21.30
CA GLN A 372 -60.91 24.56 19.88
C GLN A 372 -60.88 25.86 19.05
N THR A 373 -59.89 25.98 18.17
CA THR A 373 -59.68 27.14 17.27
C THR A 373 -60.16 26.88 15.84
N ARG A 374 -60.47 25.64 15.48
CA ARG A 374 -61.03 25.21 14.18
C ARG A 374 -62.18 24.24 14.42
N LYS A 375 -63.13 24.17 13.48
CA LYS A 375 -64.30 23.30 13.59
C LYS A 375 -63.86 21.83 13.47
N PRO A 376 -64.12 20.98 14.47
CA PRO A 376 -63.86 19.56 14.35
C PRO A 376 -64.73 18.94 13.25
N SER A 377 -64.14 18.04 12.47
CA SER A 377 -64.81 17.36 11.36
C SER A 377 -65.99 16.50 11.83
N ASP A 378 -65.88 15.91 13.01
CA ASP A 378 -66.89 15.04 13.63
C ASP A 378 -67.97 15.80 14.41
N TRP A 379 -67.88 17.14 14.50
CA TRP A 379 -68.77 17.97 15.31
C TRP A 379 -70.27 17.69 15.10
N ALA A 380 -70.68 17.45 13.86
CA ALA A 380 -72.08 17.20 13.54
C ALA A 380 -72.63 15.92 14.18
N LYS A 381 -71.77 14.92 14.41
CA LYS A 381 -72.12 13.59 14.92
C LYS A 381 -71.73 13.39 16.39
N ASN A 382 -70.67 14.04 16.86
CA ASN A 382 -70.04 13.77 18.15
C ASN A 382 -69.88 15.02 19.04
N TYR A 383 -70.74 16.04 18.88
CA TYR A 383 -70.62 17.29 19.65
C TYR A 383 -70.60 17.11 21.17
N SER A 384 -71.21 16.04 21.71
CA SER A 384 -71.26 15.75 23.15
C SER A 384 -69.92 15.35 23.78
N SER A 385 -68.93 14.96 22.98
CA SER A 385 -67.56 14.71 23.45
C SER A 385 -66.75 15.99 23.66
N TYR A 386 -67.25 17.12 23.17
CA TYR A 386 -66.68 18.45 23.38
C TYR A 386 -67.31 19.12 24.59
N TYR A 387 -66.60 20.10 25.15
CA TYR A 387 -66.96 20.77 26.38
C TYR A 387 -67.11 22.28 26.18
N VAL A 388 -67.95 22.90 27.00
CA VAL A 388 -68.13 24.35 27.08
C VAL A 388 -68.00 24.80 28.53
N ILE A 389 -67.48 26.01 28.74
CA ILE A 389 -67.44 26.59 30.07
C ILE A 389 -68.81 27.13 30.44
N THR A 390 -69.36 26.64 31.55
CA THR A 390 -70.58 27.14 32.18
C THR A 390 -70.26 27.66 33.57
N LYS A 391 -71.02 28.62 34.08
CA LYS A 391 -70.91 29.06 35.47
C LYS A 391 -71.99 28.38 36.30
N ASP A 392 -71.64 27.93 37.50
CA ASP A 392 -72.64 27.51 38.48
C ASP A 392 -73.35 28.70 39.13
N LYS A 393 -74.31 28.42 40.01
CA LYS A 393 -75.11 29.44 40.73
C LYS A 393 -74.26 30.38 41.60
N LYS A 394 -73.03 30.01 41.94
CA LYS A 394 -72.07 30.82 42.72
C LYS A 394 -71.03 31.52 41.83
N GLY A 395 -71.20 31.45 40.50
CA GLY A 395 -70.32 32.09 39.52
C GLY A 395 -69.04 31.30 39.19
N LYS A 396 -68.81 30.13 39.79
CA LYS A 396 -67.63 29.30 39.53
C LYS A 396 -67.75 28.62 38.17
N LYS A 397 -66.70 28.73 37.36
CA LYS A 397 -66.64 28.16 36.00
C LYS A 397 -66.34 26.66 36.06
N HIS A 398 -67.10 25.87 35.29
CA HIS A 398 -66.92 24.43 35.11
C HIS A 398 -66.98 24.08 33.64
N TYR A 399 -66.26 23.04 33.22
CA TYR A 399 -66.40 22.46 31.89
C TYR A 399 -67.57 21.46 31.92
N THR A 400 -68.50 21.61 30.98
CA THR A 400 -69.64 20.70 30.84
C THR A 400 -69.74 20.24 29.40
N SER A 401 -70.14 18.98 29.18
CA SER A 401 -70.33 18.42 27.84
C SER A 401 -71.33 19.26 27.05
N VAL A 402 -71.04 19.56 25.80
CA VAL A 402 -71.91 20.36 24.93
C VAL A 402 -73.24 19.61 24.71
N LYS A 403 -74.36 20.32 24.91
CA LYS A 403 -75.72 19.78 24.72
C LYS A 403 -76.36 20.39 23.47
N GLY A 404 -77.28 19.64 22.85
CA GLY A 404 -78.10 20.12 21.73
C GLY A 404 -79.06 21.24 22.15
N MET A 405 -79.53 22.05 21.20
CA MET A 405 -80.28 23.28 21.48
C MET A 405 -81.74 23.20 20.98
N GLY A 406 -82.72 23.61 21.83
CA GLY A 406 -84.15 23.70 21.47
C GLY A 406 -84.95 22.39 21.57
N LYS A 407 -86.13 22.31 20.92
CA LYS A 407 -87.03 21.13 20.90
C LYS A 407 -86.42 19.89 20.22
N LYS A 408 -85.24 19.99 19.60
CA LYS A 408 -84.47 18.89 18.98
C LYS A 408 -83.16 18.65 19.74
N LYS A 409 -83.23 17.98 20.90
CA LYS A 409 -82.10 17.72 21.81
C LYS A 409 -80.92 16.94 21.18
N ASN A 410 -81.16 16.29 20.03
CA ASN A 410 -80.21 15.39 19.36
C ASN A 410 -79.50 16.04 18.15
N LYS A 411 -79.64 17.35 17.92
CA LYS A 411 -78.95 18.05 16.83
C LYS A 411 -77.79 18.90 17.35
N ALA A 412 -76.62 18.73 16.74
CA ALA A 412 -75.41 19.49 17.07
C ALA A 412 -75.67 21.02 16.99
N PRO A 413 -75.28 21.80 18.01
CA PRO A 413 -75.38 23.25 17.93
C PRO A 413 -74.41 23.80 16.87
N ALA A 414 -74.67 25.00 16.34
CA ALA A 414 -73.74 25.64 15.42
C ALA A 414 -72.36 25.81 16.08
N TRP A 415 -71.32 25.32 15.40
CA TRP A 415 -69.96 25.45 15.90
C TRP A 415 -69.50 26.91 15.84
N LYS A 416 -68.77 27.36 16.87
CA LYS A 416 -68.23 28.71 17.00
C LYS A 416 -66.78 28.61 17.43
N LYS A 417 -65.90 29.30 16.70
CA LYS A 417 -64.47 29.38 17.00
C LYS A 417 -64.24 29.90 18.41
N ASN A 418 -63.27 29.31 19.11
CA ASN A 418 -62.82 29.69 20.46
C ASN A 418 -63.86 29.51 21.58
N LYS A 419 -64.98 28.81 21.33
CA LYS A 419 -66.03 28.58 22.34
C LYS A 419 -65.94 27.22 23.03
N TYR A 420 -65.57 26.19 22.28
CA TYR A 420 -65.63 24.80 22.73
C TYR A 420 -64.24 24.27 23.07
N TYR A 421 -64.17 23.19 23.83
CA TYR A 421 -62.94 22.59 24.35
C TYR A 421 -62.95 21.08 24.13
N THR A 422 -61.76 20.50 23.94
CA THR A 422 -61.57 19.04 23.94
C THR A 422 -60.93 18.62 25.25
N GLN A 423 -61.47 17.59 25.87
CA GLN A 423 -60.93 17.00 27.09
C GLN A 423 -59.80 16.03 26.75
N TYR A 424 -58.72 16.07 27.52
CA TYR A 424 -57.62 15.12 27.46
C TYR A 424 -57.45 14.50 28.84
N SER A 425 -57.44 13.17 28.92
CA SER A 425 -57.03 12.46 30.14
C SER A 425 -55.51 12.50 30.23
N ASN A 426 -54.99 12.87 31.39
CA ASN A 426 -53.55 12.92 31.70
C ASN A 426 -53.32 12.21 33.02
N GLU A 427 -52.10 11.77 33.28
CA GLU A 427 -51.75 11.16 34.56
C GLU A 427 -50.65 11.97 35.24
N LYS A 428 -50.69 12.02 36.56
CA LYS A 428 -49.63 12.59 37.38
C LYS A 428 -49.25 11.60 38.49
N PRO A 429 -48.01 11.62 38.98
CA PRO A 429 -47.64 10.82 40.14
C PRO A 429 -48.54 11.11 41.35
N PRO A 430 -48.87 10.10 42.17
CA PRO A 430 -49.46 10.33 43.47
C PRO A 430 -48.50 11.09 44.38
N ALA A 431 -49.04 11.68 45.45
CA ALA A 431 -48.22 12.37 46.44
C ALA A 431 -47.28 11.37 47.13
N PHE A 432 -45.97 11.68 47.14
CA PHE A 432 -45.01 10.88 47.89
C PHE A 432 -45.32 10.96 49.39
N LYS A 433 -45.29 9.80 50.04
CA LYS A 433 -45.49 9.61 51.48
C LYS A 433 -44.28 8.89 52.05
N ASN A 434 -43.62 9.53 53.03
CA ASN A 434 -42.52 8.96 53.80
C ASN A 434 -43.00 7.66 54.48
N GLY A 435 -42.18 6.60 54.42
CA GLY A 435 -42.45 5.31 55.07
C GLY A 435 -43.45 4.42 54.34
N TYR A 436 -44.17 4.94 53.34
CA TYR A 436 -45.15 4.19 52.56
C TYR A 436 -44.56 3.62 51.26
N HIS A 437 -43.83 4.44 50.52
CA HIS A 437 -43.25 4.06 49.24
C HIS A 437 -41.90 3.35 49.42
N ARG A 438 -41.61 2.43 48.51
CA ARG A 438 -40.48 1.50 48.57
C ARG A 438 -39.79 1.42 47.21
N LYS A 439 -38.50 1.10 47.22
CA LYS A 439 -37.73 0.81 46.02
C LYS A 439 -37.36 -0.67 46.02
N LYS A 440 -37.58 -1.37 44.90
CA LYS A 440 -37.12 -2.75 44.73
C LYS A 440 -35.59 -2.75 44.70
N VAL A 441 -34.97 -3.56 45.55
CA VAL A 441 -33.52 -3.76 45.60
C VAL A 441 -33.27 -5.26 45.45
N GLU A 442 -32.60 -5.63 44.37
CA GLU A 442 -32.16 -6.99 44.10
C GLU A 442 -30.68 -7.11 44.47
N LYS A 443 -30.34 -8.16 45.19
CA LYS A 443 -28.95 -8.56 45.44
C LYS A 443 -28.67 -9.76 44.55
N SER A 444 -27.68 -9.64 43.69
CA SER A 444 -27.17 -10.76 42.89
C SER A 444 -25.98 -11.43 43.58
N GLY A 445 -25.76 -12.70 43.29
CA GLY A 445 -24.64 -13.47 43.82
C GLY A 445 -24.41 -14.74 43.01
N ALA A 446 -23.52 -15.59 43.52
CA ALA A 446 -23.20 -16.87 42.88
C ALA A 446 -24.46 -17.75 42.76
N PRO A 447 -24.65 -18.46 41.63
CA PRO A 447 -25.70 -19.45 41.51
C PRO A 447 -25.49 -20.63 42.46
N THR A 448 -26.56 -21.39 42.71
CA THR A 448 -26.47 -22.63 43.49
C THR A 448 -25.57 -23.61 42.76
N TRP A 449 -24.52 -24.08 43.43
CA TRP A 449 -23.58 -25.01 42.83
C TRP A 449 -24.25 -26.37 42.56
N VAL A 450 -23.96 -26.95 41.38
CA VAL A 450 -24.42 -28.26 40.92
C VAL A 450 -23.23 -28.96 40.24
N SER A 451 -22.97 -30.21 40.62
CA SER A 451 -21.89 -31.02 40.03
C SER A 451 -22.08 -31.22 38.53
N GLY A 452 -21.00 -31.09 37.75
CA GLY A 452 -21.01 -31.31 36.30
C GLY A 452 -21.68 -30.21 35.46
N MET A 453 -22.23 -29.16 36.09
CA MET A 453 -22.81 -28.00 35.40
C MET A 453 -21.78 -26.91 35.06
N TYR A 454 -20.68 -26.87 35.80
CA TYR A 454 -19.67 -25.81 35.73
C TYR A 454 -18.31 -26.36 35.29
N TYR A 455 -17.53 -25.54 34.60
CA TYR A 455 -16.28 -25.93 33.96
C TYR A 455 -15.18 -24.93 34.32
N TYR A 456 -13.94 -25.38 34.42
CA TYR A 456 -12.78 -24.51 34.34
C TYR A 456 -12.15 -24.62 32.96
N MET A 457 -11.43 -23.58 32.54
CA MET A 457 -10.79 -23.50 31.23
C MET A 457 -9.27 -23.54 31.41
N GLU A 458 -8.59 -24.32 30.56
CA GLU A 458 -7.15 -24.24 30.38
C GLU A 458 -6.80 -23.95 28.92
N GLU A 459 -5.69 -23.25 28.71
CA GLU A 459 -5.10 -23.07 27.38
C GLU A 459 -4.22 -24.29 27.05
N ALA A 460 -4.45 -24.90 25.90
CA ALA A 460 -3.66 -26.01 25.38
C ALA A 460 -3.12 -25.69 23.98
N ALA A 461 -2.10 -26.44 23.56
CA ALA A 461 -1.64 -26.39 22.18
C ALA A 461 -2.79 -26.84 21.25
N PRO A 462 -3.00 -26.16 20.10
CA PRO A 462 -3.99 -26.64 19.14
C PRO A 462 -3.58 -28.01 18.59
N THR A 463 -4.57 -28.72 18.04
CA THR A 463 -4.34 -30.03 17.43
C THR A 463 -3.33 -29.90 16.30
N TRP A 464 -2.32 -30.77 16.31
CA TRP A 464 -1.32 -30.80 15.26
C TRP A 464 -1.91 -31.31 13.94
N ASP A 465 -1.59 -30.62 12.85
CA ASP A 465 -1.94 -31.02 11.49
C ASP A 465 -0.73 -30.82 10.58
N ASN A 466 -0.47 -31.80 9.72
CA ASN A 466 0.73 -31.82 8.90
C ASN A 466 0.64 -30.78 7.78
N GLY A 467 1.66 -29.94 7.64
CA GLY A 467 1.69 -28.85 6.65
C GLY A 467 0.85 -27.62 7.02
N ALA A 468 0.20 -27.60 8.18
CA ALA A 468 -0.56 -26.44 8.66
C ALA A 468 0.30 -25.41 9.42
N PHE A 469 1.52 -25.80 9.80
CA PHE A 469 2.38 -25.03 10.70
C PHE A 469 3.79 -24.86 10.16
N TYR A 470 4.42 -23.78 10.57
CA TYR A 470 5.70 -23.31 10.03
C TYR A 470 6.67 -22.97 11.17
N ALA A 471 7.95 -23.20 10.91
CA ALA A 471 9.04 -22.72 11.74
C ALA A 471 9.60 -21.42 11.15
N LEU A 472 9.79 -20.42 12.00
CA LEU A 472 10.53 -19.21 11.65
C LEU A 472 12.03 -19.54 11.62
N VAL A 473 12.66 -19.27 10.48
CA VAL A 473 14.10 -19.39 10.29
C VAL A 473 14.69 -18.05 9.90
N ASN A 474 15.95 -17.87 10.28
CA ASN A 474 16.71 -16.66 10.01
C ASN A 474 17.64 -16.92 8.83
N ASP A 475 17.73 -15.93 7.96
CA ASP A 475 18.64 -15.89 6.83
C ASP A 475 19.44 -14.57 6.88
N ASN A 476 20.68 -14.69 7.29
CA ASN A 476 21.64 -13.59 7.43
C ASN A 476 22.43 -13.34 6.13
N TYR A 477 22.23 -14.16 5.09
CA TYR A 477 22.98 -14.12 3.84
C TYR A 477 22.17 -13.59 2.66
N ALA A 478 20.83 -13.67 2.68
CA ALA A 478 19.97 -13.24 1.57
C ALA A 478 20.31 -11.85 1.02
N GLU A 479 20.32 -10.81 1.87
CA GLU A 479 20.62 -9.44 1.43
C GLU A 479 22.09 -9.28 1.03
N LEU A 480 23.01 -9.95 1.73
CA LEU A 480 24.45 -9.92 1.43
C LEU A 480 24.76 -10.51 0.06
N VAL A 481 24.10 -11.63 -0.28
CA VAL A 481 24.27 -12.31 -1.57
C VAL A 481 23.68 -11.48 -2.68
N ASN A 482 22.47 -10.94 -2.52
CA ASN A 482 21.87 -10.07 -3.54
C ASN A 482 22.76 -8.86 -3.84
N GLY A 483 23.21 -8.13 -2.81
CA GLY A 483 24.14 -7.01 -3.01
C GLY A 483 25.51 -7.44 -3.56
N GLY A 484 25.95 -8.66 -3.23
CA GLY A 484 27.18 -9.24 -3.77
C GLY A 484 27.07 -9.57 -5.26
N ILE A 485 25.93 -10.09 -5.72
CA ILE A 485 25.65 -10.37 -7.13
C ILE A 485 25.65 -9.04 -7.91
N ASP A 486 24.89 -8.04 -7.44
CA ASP A 486 24.85 -6.71 -8.07
C ASP A 486 26.26 -6.10 -8.16
N ARG A 487 27.07 -6.27 -7.10
CA ARG A 487 28.46 -5.79 -7.09
C ARG A 487 29.32 -6.53 -8.10
N LEU A 488 29.20 -7.85 -8.16
CA LEU A 488 29.97 -8.69 -9.08
C LEU A 488 29.63 -8.36 -10.54
N GLU A 489 28.36 -8.12 -10.85
CA GLU A 489 27.92 -7.64 -12.17
C GLU A 489 28.55 -6.29 -12.52
N SER A 490 28.60 -5.34 -11.57
CA SER A 490 29.27 -4.03 -11.78
C SER A 490 30.78 -4.11 -12.02
N LEU A 491 31.40 -5.25 -11.71
CA LEU A 491 32.83 -5.53 -11.82
C LEU A 491 33.16 -6.53 -12.93
N SER A 492 32.14 -6.96 -13.69
CA SER A 492 32.27 -7.97 -14.73
C SER A 492 33.11 -7.46 -15.92
N ASN A 493 33.58 -8.40 -16.75
CA ASN A 493 34.40 -8.11 -17.92
C ASN A 493 33.69 -7.11 -18.83
N THR A 494 34.32 -5.96 -19.09
CA THR A 494 33.84 -5.01 -20.09
C THR A 494 34.67 -5.15 -21.37
N GLU A 495 34.01 -5.55 -22.45
CA GLU A 495 34.55 -5.32 -23.79
C GLU A 495 34.05 -3.95 -24.25
N SER A 496 34.95 -2.95 -24.29
CA SER A 496 34.63 -1.62 -24.79
C SER A 496 35.31 -1.39 -26.14
N GLN A 497 34.53 -1.33 -27.20
CA GLN A 497 35.03 -1.27 -28.57
C GLN A 497 34.78 0.15 -29.11
N GLU A 498 35.81 0.97 -29.28
CA GLU A 498 35.65 2.32 -29.84
C GLU A 498 35.86 2.28 -31.35
N VAL A 499 34.92 2.83 -32.13
CA VAL A 499 35.05 2.94 -33.59
C VAL A 499 34.87 4.38 -34.03
N THR A 500 35.96 4.98 -34.53
CA THR A 500 35.95 6.31 -35.11
C THR A 500 35.65 6.21 -36.61
N LEU A 501 34.44 6.59 -37.02
CA LEU A 501 34.08 6.69 -38.43
C LEU A 501 34.36 8.12 -38.91
N GLU A 502 35.35 8.29 -39.80
CA GLU A 502 35.56 9.56 -40.51
C GLU A 502 34.66 9.60 -41.77
N ASP A 503 34.04 10.75 -42.05
CA ASP A 503 33.19 10.99 -43.24
C ASP A 503 31.99 10.02 -43.42
N PHE A 504 31.39 9.53 -42.33
CA PHE A 504 30.18 8.69 -42.36
C PHE A 504 29.07 9.26 -41.46
N GLU A 505 27.85 9.40 -42.00
CA GLU A 505 26.66 9.79 -41.23
C GLU A 505 25.92 8.51 -40.80
N ALA A 506 25.96 8.20 -39.51
CA ALA A 506 25.18 7.15 -38.87
C ALA A 506 24.45 7.71 -37.66
N ASP A 507 23.37 7.06 -37.23
CA ASP A 507 22.63 7.47 -36.05
C ASP A 507 22.93 6.57 -34.85
N ILE A 508 22.72 7.13 -33.66
CA ILE A 508 22.63 6.33 -32.43
C ILE A 508 21.49 5.31 -32.59
N GLY A 509 21.84 4.02 -32.43
CA GLY A 509 20.95 2.88 -32.63
C GLY A 509 21.20 2.08 -33.91
N ASP A 510 21.93 2.64 -34.90
CA ASP A 510 22.32 1.89 -36.11
C ASP A 510 23.34 0.80 -35.80
N VAL A 511 23.35 -0.25 -36.62
CA VAL A 511 24.33 -1.33 -36.53
C VAL A 511 25.48 -1.03 -37.48
N VAL A 512 26.69 -1.07 -36.94
CA VAL A 512 27.93 -1.01 -37.73
C VAL A 512 28.76 -2.24 -37.45
N GLY A 513 29.47 -2.71 -38.47
CA GLY A 513 30.30 -3.89 -38.35
C GLY A 513 31.63 -3.72 -39.06
N GLY A 514 32.54 -4.66 -38.86
CA GLY A 514 33.83 -4.65 -39.50
C GLY A 514 34.67 -5.85 -39.09
N ILE A 515 35.65 -6.20 -39.91
CA ILE A 515 36.59 -7.27 -39.62
C ILE A 515 37.98 -6.66 -39.55
N ASP A 516 38.67 -6.84 -38.43
CA ASP A 516 40.11 -6.52 -38.34
C ASP A 516 40.92 -7.71 -38.87
N ASP A 517 41.44 -7.58 -40.10
CA ASP A 517 42.27 -8.62 -40.73
C ASP A 517 43.58 -8.93 -39.98
N VAL A 518 44.02 -8.07 -39.05
CA VAL A 518 45.26 -8.29 -38.26
C VAL A 518 44.99 -9.15 -37.03
N THR A 519 43.93 -8.85 -36.28
CA THR A 519 43.58 -9.58 -35.06
C THR A 519 42.58 -10.72 -35.30
N GLY A 520 41.89 -10.70 -36.44
CA GLY A 520 40.77 -11.60 -36.76
C GLY A 520 39.50 -11.28 -35.98
N ILE A 521 39.42 -10.09 -35.34
CA ILE A 521 38.25 -9.68 -34.57
C ILE A 521 37.17 -9.22 -35.55
N GLU A 522 36.03 -9.89 -35.51
CA GLU A 522 34.80 -9.45 -36.16
C GLU A 522 33.99 -8.61 -35.17
N LEU A 523 33.45 -7.52 -35.67
CA LEU A 523 32.67 -6.53 -34.93
C LEU A 523 31.33 -6.38 -35.64
N CYS A 524 30.23 -6.44 -34.90
CA CYS A 524 28.89 -6.14 -35.41
C CYS A 524 28.05 -5.65 -34.22
N GLU A 525 28.05 -4.34 -34.00
CA GLU A 525 27.53 -3.74 -32.78
C GLU A 525 26.70 -2.49 -33.08
N LYS A 526 25.75 -2.20 -32.19
CA LYS A 526 24.95 -0.97 -32.25
C LYS A 526 25.78 0.24 -31.82
N ILE A 527 25.58 1.37 -32.51
CA ILE A 527 26.09 2.68 -32.08
C ILE A 527 25.34 3.10 -30.82
N THR A 528 26.03 3.12 -29.69
CA THR A 528 25.48 3.50 -28.40
C THR A 528 25.68 4.98 -28.10
N ASN A 529 26.72 5.59 -28.65
CA ASN A 529 27.05 6.98 -28.38
C ASN A 529 27.67 7.70 -29.59
N MET A 530 27.51 9.02 -29.61
CA MET A 530 28.08 9.90 -30.61
C MET A 530 28.62 11.16 -29.92
N ILE A 531 29.85 11.57 -30.23
CA ILE A 531 30.49 12.80 -29.79
C ILE A 531 30.71 13.67 -31.02
N VAL A 532 30.02 14.81 -31.08
CA VAL A 532 30.13 15.75 -32.19
C VAL A 532 30.96 16.94 -31.75
N THR A 533 32.09 17.14 -32.41
CA THR A 533 33.00 18.26 -32.18
C THR A 533 32.88 19.25 -33.33
N ILE A 534 32.49 20.49 -33.06
CA ILE A 534 32.42 21.56 -34.06
C ILE A 534 33.49 22.60 -33.74
N GLN A 535 34.48 22.74 -34.62
CA GLN A 535 35.57 23.71 -34.48
C GLN A 535 35.83 24.43 -35.80
N ASN A 536 35.80 25.76 -35.80
CA ASN A 536 36.04 26.59 -36.99
C ASN A 536 35.23 26.14 -38.23
N ASP A 537 33.93 25.88 -38.04
CA ASP A 537 32.99 25.36 -39.05
C ASP A 537 33.30 23.95 -39.59
N VAL A 538 34.23 23.22 -38.97
CA VAL A 538 34.50 21.81 -39.25
C VAL A 538 33.78 20.95 -38.22
N ILE A 539 32.99 19.98 -38.70
CA ILE A 539 32.28 19.00 -37.86
C ILE A 539 33.07 17.69 -37.89
N ASN A 540 33.42 17.19 -36.71
CA ASN A 540 33.98 15.85 -36.50
C ASN A 540 33.01 15.04 -35.65
N ILE A 541 32.80 13.77 -36.00
CA ILE A 541 31.88 12.88 -35.29
C ILE A 541 32.61 11.61 -34.89
N ASP A 542 32.71 11.36 -33.58
CA ASP A 542 33.22 10.11 -33.03
C ASP A 542 32.04 9.24 -32.57
N TYR A 543 32.05 7.96 -32.91
CA TYR A 543 31.03 7.01 -32.50
C TYR A 543 31.59 6.05 -31.45
N SER A 544 30.75 5.66 -30.49
CA SER A 544 31.03 4.55 -29.59
C SER A 544 30.03 3.43 -29.89
N ILE A 545 30.54 2.21 -29.91
CA ILE A 545 29.77 1.01 -30.20
C ILE A 545 30.02 0.01 -29.08
N GLY A 546 29.06 -0.86 -28.80
CA GLY A 546 29.18 -1.78 -27.68
C GLY A 546 29.13 -1.04 -26.35
N GLY A 547 28.02 -1.21 -25.64
CA GLY A 547 27.81 -0.70 -24.30
C GLY A 547 26.89 -1.64 -23.54
N GLU A 548 27.33 -2.04 -22.35
CA GLU A 548 26.66 -2.89 -21.36
C GLU A 548 25.66 -3.90 -21.93
N ASN A 549 26.16 -5.10 -22.25
CA ASN A 549 25.31 -6.29 -22.23
C ASN A 549 24.65 -6.35 -20.84
N LYS A 550 23.34 -6.09 -20.81
CA LYS A 550 22.48 -6.27 -19.63
C LYS A 550 22.22 -7.74 -19.36
#